data_AF-A0A3C1G2T1-F1
#
_entry.id   AF-A0A3C1G2T1-F1
#
_cell.length_a   1.000
_cell.length_b   1.000
_cell.length_c   1.000
_cell.angle_alpha   90.00
_cell.angle_beta   90.00
_cell.angle_gamma   90.00
#
_symmetry.space_group_name_H-M   'P 1'
#
loop_
_entity.id
_entity.type
_entity.pdbx_description
1 polymer ?
#
loop_
_entity_poly.entity_id
_entity_poly.type
_entity_poly.pdbx_seq_one_letter_code
_entity_poly.pdbx_strand_id
1 'polypeptide(L)'
;DNVGVLIAQEQYFQDDMVLVIDIGTNGELLLGNKERVCSTSCATGPAFEGAQIKFGMRAAPGAIEKVKIDPETKEPQYKVIGKADWHTHIEGKINAKGICGSGIIDVIAEMFKAGIIDKTGKFVMNLGTNRVRLDAVDKKPEYVLAWAEETSINADITVTQADVRALQLAKGALYTGAKLMMQKMGVTKLDRVELAGAFGSHIDREASLALGMFPDVPIDKVVVVGNAAGDGARMALLNKAKRLEADERARWVQFVEIATEPAFEKEFMQAMHIPHMKDKYPNLKKMLEEQKAPIASSIKG
;
A
#
# COMPACT_ATOMS: atom_id res chain seq x y z
N ASP A 1 19.06 4.56 -3.58
CA ASP A 1 17.73 4.39 -4.21
C ASP A 1 17.04 5.73 -4.43
N ASN A 2 16.72 6.49 -3.39
CA ASN A 2 15.84 7.66 -3.47
C ASN A 2 16.37 8.78 -4.41
N VAL A 3 17.69 8.97 -4.50
CA VAL A 3 18.28 9.88 -5.50
C VAL A 3 18.04 9.38 -6.94
N GLY A 4 18.05 8.07 -7.15
CA GLY A 4 17.67 7.46 -8.43
C GLY A 4 16.22 7.74 -8.78
N VAL A 5 15.31 7.60 -7.81
CA VAL A 5 13.90 7.96 -7.97
C VAL A 5 13.76 9.44 -8.32
N LEU A 6 14.44 10.32 -7.59
CA LEU A 6 14.44 11.77 -7.80
C LEU A 6 14.79 12.15 -9.25
N ILE A 7 15.88 11.60 -9.80
CA ILE A 7 16.31 11.92 -11.18
C ILE A 7 15.51 11.21 -12.27
N ALA A 8 14.78 10.15 -11.92
CA ALA A 8 13.88 9.45 -12.83
C ALA A 8 12.53 10.17 -12.95
N GLN A 9 12.01 10.71 -11.84
CA GLN A 9 10.72 11.42 -11.81
C GLN A 9 10.84 12.93 -12.04
N GLU A 10 12.02 13.53 -11.84
CA GLU A 10 12.32 14.92 -12.18
C GLU A 10 11.30 15.95 -11.64
N GLN A 11 10.77 15.74 -10.42
CA GLN A 11 9.76 16.63 -9.82
C GLN A 11 10.21 18.11 -9.80
N TYR A 12 11.52 18.35 -9.73
CA TYR A 12 12.14 19.68 -9.79
C TYR A 12 12.07 20.38 -11.16
N PHE A 13 11.45 19.77 -12.17
CA PHE A 13 11.09 20.40 -13.44
C PHE A 13 9.57 20.56 -13.65
N GLN A 14 8.76 20.22 -12.64
CA GLN A 14 7.30 20.21 -12.74
C GLN A 14 6.67 21.32 -11.89
N ASP A 15 5.51 21.83 -12.31
CA ASP A 15 4.72 22.78 -11.52
C ASP A 15 3.90 22.08 -10.43
N ASP A 16 3.37 20.90 -10.75
CA ASP A 16 2.55 20.06 -9.87
C ASP A 16 3.26 19.73 -8.55
N MET A 17 2.54 19.83 -7.43
CA MET A 17 2.97 19.31 -6.13
C MET A 17 2.81 17.79 -6.11
N VAL A 18 3.91 17.09 -6.38
CA VAL A 18 3.92 15.63 -6.49
C VAL A 18 4.46 15.00 -5.21
N LEU A 19 3.79 13.96 -4.72
CA LEU A 19 4.33 13.03 -3.73
C LEU A 19 4.77 11.74 -4.42
N VAL A 20 6.07 11.45 -4.42
CA VAL A 20 6.60 10.15 -4.84
C VAL A 20 6.84 9.30 -3.60
N ILE A 21 6.39 8.06 -3.65
CA ILE A 21 6.50 7.06 -2.59
C ILE A 21 7.24 5.87 -3.17
N ASP A 22 8.51 5.70 -2.81
CA ASP A 22 9.25 4.47 -3.09
C ASP A 22 9.02 3.49 -1.95
N ILE A 23 8.28 2.43 -2.24
CA ILE A 23 7.89 1.45 -1.23
C ILE A 23 8.92 0.31 -1.30
N GLY A 24 9.53 0.00 -0.16
CA GLY A 24 10.40 -1.15 0.04
C GLY A 24 10.34 -1.59 1.51
N THR A 25 11.46 -2.08 2.02
CA THR A 25 11.60 -2.42 3.45
C THR A 25 11.41 -1.17 4.32
N ASN A 26 11.91 -0.05 3.80
CA ASN A 26 11.58 1.29 4.24
C ASN A 26 10.67 1.94 3.20
N GLY A 27 10.01 3.02 3.59
CA GLY A 27 9.29 3.88 2.67
C GLY A 27 10.05 5.18 2.49
N GLU A 28 10.63 5.41 1.32
CA GLU A 28 11.26 6.68 0.98
C GLU A 28 10.25 7.60 0.28
N LEU A 29 10.18 8.85 0.75
CA LEU A 29 9.26 9.84 0.18
C LEU A 29 10.03 11.01 -0.43
N LEU A 30 9.49 11.54 -1.52
CA LEU A 30 9.85 12.84 -2.10
C LEU A 30 8.58 13.67 -2.29
N LEU A 31 8.51 14.85 -1.68
CA LEU A 31 7.43 15.80 -1.87
C LEU A 31 7.97 17.08 -2.47
N GLY A 32 7.40 17.52 -3.58
CA GLY A 32 7.73 18.83 -4.11
C GLY A 32 7.43 19.03 -5.58
N ASN A 33 8.02 20.10 -6.09
CA ASN A 33 7.92 20.60 -7.45
C ASN A 33 9.19 21.38 -7.82
N LYS A 34 9.15 22.17 -8.90
CA LYS A 34 10.28 22.99 -9.37
C LYS A 34 10.80 24.03 -8.38
N GLU A 35 9.99 24.46 -7.41
CA GLU A 35 10.40 25.48 -6.44
C GLU A 35 11.23 24.88 -5.30
N ARG A 36 10.83 23.70 -4.82
CA ARG A 36 11.49 22.98 -3.73
C ARG A 36 11.05 21.52 -3.70
N VAL A 37 11.96 20.66 -3.26
CA VAL A 37 11.69 19.26 -2.95
C VAL A 37 12.25 18.94 -1.56
N CYS A 38 11.47 18.23 -0.77
CA CYS A 38 11.93 17.63 0.47
C CYS A 38 11.81 16.11 0.43
N SER A 39 12.59 15.43 1.26
CA SER A 39 12.62 13.98 1.35
C SER A 39 12.52 13.51 2.80
N THR A 40 12.02 12.31 3.00
CA THR A 40 12.12 11.61 4.28
C THR A 40 12.22 10.11 4.06
N SER A 41 12.54 9.37 5.12
CA SER A 41 12.42 7.91 5.15
C SER A 41 11.50 7.51 6.30
N CYS A 42 10.66 6.53 6.04
CA CYS A 42 9.64 6.02 6.95
C CYS A 42 9.97 4.56 7.27
N ALA A 43 9.96 4.21 8.56
CA ALA A 43 10.10 2.83 8.99
C ALA A 43 8.80 2.06 8.75
N THR A 44 8.57 1.64 7.50
CA THR A 44 7.39 0.86 7.10
C THR A 44 7.47 -0.59 7.56
N GLY A 45 8.70 -1.11 7.71
CA GLY A 45 8.93 -2.52 7.93
C GLY A 45 8.60 -3.35 6.67
N PRO A 46 8.85 -4.67 6.71
CA PRO A 46 8.82 -5.49 5.50
C PRO A 46 7.41 -6.02 5.14
N ALA A 47 6.35 -5.45 5.74
CA ALA A 47 4.98 -5.93 5.57
C ALA A 47 4.52 -5.87 4.10
N PHE A 48 4.87 -4.79 3.39
CA PHE A 48 4.58 -4.66 1.96
C PHE A 48 5.39 -5.63 1.09
N GLU A 49 6.47 -6.22 1.59
CA GLU A 49 7.24 -7.26 0.89
C GLU A 49 6.72 -8.68 1.16
N GLY A 50 5.66 -8.80 1.97
CA GLY A 50 5.15 -10.07 2.45
C GLY A 50 6.02 -10.71 3.54
N ALA A 51 7.02 -10.00 4.07
CA ALA A 51 7.77 -10.48 5.24
C ALA A 51 7.05 -10.09 6.53
N GLN A 52 7.17 -10.93 7.57
CA GLN A 52 6.43 -10.79 8.84
C GLN A 52 4.90 -10.88 8.72
N ILE A 53 4.41 -11.47 7.62
CA ILE A 53 3.01 -11.84 7.43
C ILE A 53 2.92 -13.38 7.49
N LYS A 54 1.92 -13.95 8.19
CA LYS A 54 1.82 -15.40 8.50
C LYS A 54 2.03 -16.28 7.27
N PHE A 55 1.34 -15.97 6.17
CA PHE A 55 1.47 -16.65 4.88
C PHE A 55 2.07 -15.73 3.81
N GLY A 56 2.82 -14.71 4.22
CA GLY A 56 3.46 -13.80 3.30
C GLY A 56 4.67 -14.43 2.63
N MET A 57 4.89 -14.09 1.35
CA MET A 57 6.03 -14.54 0.58
C MET A 57 6.41 -13.52 -0.49
N ARG A 58 7.61 -13.65 -1.06
CA ARG A 58 8.00 -12.85 -2.23
C ARG A 58 7.11 -13.16 -3.44
N ALA A 59 6.98 -12.20 -4.33
CA ALA A 59 6.32 -12.39 -5.62
C ALA A 59 7.06 -13.46 -6.45
N ALA A 60 6.48 -14.66 -6.50
CA ALA A 60 7.02 -15.84 -7.16
C ALA A 60 5.87 -16.80 -7.52
N PRO A 61 6.07 -17.77 -8.43
CA PRO A 61 5.02 -18.72 -8.81
C PRO A 61 4.36 -19.42 -7.61
N GLY A 62 3.04 -19.30 -7.52
CA GLY A 62 2.23 -19.77 -6.39
C GLY A 62 1.84 -18.69 -5.38
N ALA A 63 2.39 -17.47 -5.47
CA ALA A 63 1.97 -16.36 -4.62
C ALA A 63 0.66 -15.73 -5.14
N ILE A 64 -0.26 -15.45 -4.22
CA ILE A 64 -1.47 -14.67 -4.49
C ILE A 64 -1.06 -13.20 -4.67
N GLU A 65 -1.40 -12.61 -5.83
CA GLU A 65 -0.99 -11.26 -6.23
C GLU A 65 -2.12 -10.27 -6.42
N LYS A 66 -3.36 -10.76 -6.57
CA LYS A 66 -4.54 -9.91 -6.74
C LYS A 66 -5.71 -10.54 -6.03
N VAL A 67 -6.49 -9.73 -5.32
CA VAL A 67 -7.65 -10.19 -4.56
C VAL A 67 -8.84 -9.27 -4.80
N LYS A 68 -10.03 -9.85 -4.85
CA LYS A 68 -11.33 -9.20 -4.78
C LYS A 68 -12.18 -9.94 -3.77
N ILE A 69 -12.99 -9.25 -2.99
CA ILE A 69 -13.93 -9.89 -2.06
C ILE A 69 -15.33 -9.42 -2.37
N ASP A 70 -16.24 -10.37 -2.55
CA ASP A 70 -17.65 -10.06 -2.73
C ASP A 70 -18.22 -9.44 -1.44
N PRO A 71 -18.80 -8.23 -1.49
CA PRO A 71 -19.23 -7.52 -0.29
C PRO A 71 -20.49 -8.10 0.35
N GLU A 72 -21.19 -9.05 -0.27
CA GLU A 72 -22.37 -9.69 0.33
C GLU A 72 -21.99 -11.04 0.94
N THR A 73 -21.42 -11.93 0.14
CA THR A 73 -21.07 -13.30 0.51
C THR A 73 -19.76 -13.42 1.29
N LYS A 74 -18.88 -12.41 1.17
CA LYS A 74 -17.50 -12.39 1.69
C LYS A 74 -16.59 -13.44 1.07
N GLU A 75 -17.00 -14.04 -0.04
CA GLU A 75 -16.16 -14.99 -0.78
C GLU A 75 -15.06 -14.26 -1.55
N PRO A 76 -13.81 -14.74 -1.50
CA PRO A 76 -12.71 -14.14 -2.22
C PRO A 76 -12.66 -14.65 -3.66
N GLN A 77 -12.20 -13.79 -4.56
CA GLN A 77 -11.59 -14.13 -5.83
C GLN A 77 -10.15 -13.68 -5.82
N TYR A 78 -9.22 -14.56 -6.18
CA TYR A 78 -7.81 -14.21 -6.24
C TYR A 78 -7.10 -14.73 -7.50
N LYS A 79 -6.00 -14.06 -7.87
CA LYS A 79 -5.06 -14.49 -8.90
C LYS A 79 -3.74 -14.94 -8.28
N VAL A 80 -3.13 -15.95 -8.90
CA VAL A 80 -1.87 -16.56 -8.45
C VAL A 80 -0.82 -16.39 -9.55
N ILE A 81 0.37 -15.91 -9.17
CA ILE A 81 1.50 -15.78 -10.10
C ILE A 81 1.79 -17.14 -10.75
N GLY A 82 1.88 -17.13 -12.08
CA GLY A 82 2.08 -18.34 -12.89
C GLY A 82 0.80 -19.07 -13.29
N LYS A 83 -0.38 -18.48 -13.02
CA LYS A 83 -1.68 -18.96 -13.52
C LYS A 83 -2.29 -17.96 -14.50
N ALA A 84 -3.05 -18.47 -15.46
CA ALA A 84 -3.59 -17.68 -16.56
C ALA A 84 -4.82 -16.83 -16.17
N ASP A 85 -5.59 -17.25 -15.17
CA ASP A 85 -6.84 -16.59 -14.78
C ASP A 85 -7.05 -16.57 -13.25
N TRP A 86 -8.18 -16.02 -12.82
CA TRP A 86 -8.68 -16.10 -11.45
C TRP A 86 -8.89 -17.55 -11.02
N HIS A 87 -8.67 -17.82 -9.73
CA HIS A 87 -8.74 -19.19 -9.20
C HIS A 87 -10.09 -19.88 -9.47
N THR A 88 -11.20 -19.14 -9.51
CA THR A 88 -12.55 -19.64 -9.83
C THR A 88 -12.72 -20.13 -11.26
N HIS A 89 -11.83 -19.75 -12.19
CA HIS A 89 -11.92 -20.10 -13.61
C HIS A 89 -10.84 -21.11 -14.04
N ILE A 90 -9.99 -21.55 -13.10
CA ILE A 90 -8.94 -22.52 -13.40
C ILE A 90 -9.48 -23.93 -13.21
N GLU A 91 -9.39 -24.74 -14.27
CA GLU A 91 -9.59 -26.18 -14.16
C GLU A 91 -8.37 -26.84 -13.51
N GLY A 92 -8.58 -27.59 -12.43
CA GLY A 92 -7.53 -28.33 -11.72
C GLY A 92 -6.89 -27.56 -10.56
N LYS A 93 -5.64 -27.89 -10.22
CA LYS A 93 -5.01 -27.42 -8.97
C LYS A 93 -4.56 -25.95 -9.07
N ILE A 94 -5.06 -25.12 -8.17
CA ILE A 94 -4.64 -23.71 -8.02
C ILE A 94 -3.20 -23.61 -7.51
N ASN A 95 -2.79 -24.47 -6.56
CA ASN A 95 -1.43 -24.54 -6.01
C ASN A 95 -0.96 -23.20 -5.43
N ALA A 96 -1.84 -22.49 -4.70
CA ALA A 96 -1.43 -21.32 -3.94
C ALA A 96 -0.43 -21.73 -2.83
N LYS A 97 0.53 -20.85 -2.52
CA LYS A 97 1.59 -21.08 -1.52
C LYS A 97 1.62 -20.03 -0.42
N GLY A 98 1.12 -18.84 -0.71
CA GLY A 98 1.17 -17.69 0.17
C GLY A 98 0.71 -16.45 -0.57
N ILE A 99 0.93 -15.29 0.05
CA ILE A 99 0.45 -13.98 -0.43
C ILE A 99 1.66 -13.07 -0.63
N CYS A 100 1.78 -12.45 -1.80
CA CYS A 100 2.83 -11.45 -2.03
C CYS A 100 2.38 -10.05 -1.63
N GLY A 101 3.30 -9.09 -1.68
CA GLY A 101 3.07 -7.71 -1.26
C GLY A 101 1.80 -7.06 -1.80
N SER A 102 1.60 -7.13 -3.12
CA SER A 102 0.38 -6.67 -3.81
C SER A 102 -0.87 -7.39 -3.29
N GLY A 103 -0.79 -8.72 -3.13
CA GLY A 103 -1.88 -9.52 -2.58
C GLY A 103 -2.24 -9.14 -1.14
N ILE A 104 -1.27 -8.75 -0.31
CA ILE A 104 -1.51 -8.28 1.07
C ILE A 104 -2.19 -6.91 1.09
N ILE A 105 -1.75 -6.00 0.24
CA ILE A 105 -2.39 -4.69 0.04
C ILE A 105 -3.84 -4.89 -0.40
N ASP A 106 -4.06 -5.70 -1.45
CA ASP A 106 -5.38 -5.98 -2.01
C ASP A 106 -6.29 -6.65 -0.98
N VAL A 107 -5.87 -7.76 -0.34
CA VAL A 107 -6.75 -8.51 0.55
C VAL A 107 -7.20 -7.67 1.75
N ILE A 108 -6.32 -6.86 2.33
CA ILE A 108 -6.69 -6.02 3.48
C ILE A 108 -7.57 -4.85 3.03
N ALA A 109 -7.31 -4.26 1.86
CA ALA A 109 -8.18 -3.23 1.28
C ALA A 109 -9.59 -3.79 0.98
N GLU A 110 -9.66 -4.97 0.37
CA GLU A 110 -10.92 -5.66 0.07
C GLU A 110 -11.66 -6.09 1.35
N MET A 111 -10.95 -6.59 2.36
CA MET A 111 -11.54 -6.90 3.67
C MET A 111 -12.14 -5.66 4.32
N PHE A 112 -11.46 -4.51 4.22
CA PHE A 112 -12.00 -3.24 4.69
C PHE A 112 -13.24 -2.84 3.90
N LYS A 113 -13.18 -2.82 2.56
CA LYS A 113 -14.32 -2.45 1.70
C LYS A 113 -15.54 -3.35 1.91
N ALA A 114 -15.33 -4.65 2.09
CA ALA A 114 -16.37 -5.65 2.35
C ALA A 114 -16.90 -5.62 3.81
N GLY A 115 -16.31 -4.82 4.71
CA GLY A 115 -16.71 -4.74 6.11
C GLY A 115 -16.30 -5.95 6.96
N ILE A 116 -15.31 -6.73 6.51
CA ILE A 116 -14.69 -7.83 7.27
C ILE A 116 -13.83 -7.28 8.40
N ILE A 117 -13.19 -6.13 8.17
CA ILE A 117 -12.51 -5.35 9.20
C ILE A 117 -13.10 -3.94 9.29
N ASP A 118 -13.13 -3.38 10.49
CA ASP A 118 -13.52 -1.99 10.71
C ASP A 118 -12.38 -1.01 10.45
N LYS A 119 -12.66 0.29 10.56
CA LYS A 119 -11.65 1.37 10.40
C LYS A 119 -10.47 1.27 11.36
N THR A 120 -10.60 0.54 12.46
CA THR A 120 -9.50 0.31 13.41
C THR A 120 -8.67 -0.90 13.01
N GLY A 121 -9.03 -1.63 11.96
CA GLY A 121 -8.41 -2.89 11.54
C GLY A 121 -8.85 -4.09 12.38
N LYS A 122 -9.90 -3.96 13.19
CA LYS A 122 -10.44 -5.06 13.98
C LYS A 122 -11.39 -5.89 13.13
N PHE A 123 -11.28 -7.21 13.22
CA PHE A 123 -12.22 -8.12 12.58
C PHE A 123 -13.64 -7.97 13.13
N VAL A 124 -14.60 -7.95 12.20
CA VAL A 124 -16.03 -8.02 12.48
C VAL A 124 -16.44 -9.49 12.41
N MET A 125 -16.90 -10.04 13.54
CA MET A 125 -17.33 -11.44 13.65
C MET A 125 -18.81 -11.59 13.29
N ASN A 126 -19.26 -12.84 13.10
CA ASN A 126 -20.67 -13.19 12.83
C ASN A 126 -21.24 -12.60 11.52
N LEU A 127 -20.42 -12.55 10.47
CA LEU A 127 -20.79 -12.00 9.16
C LEU A 127 -21.57 -12.97 8.26
N GLY A 128 -22.02 -14.13 8.77
CA GLY A 128 -22.72 -15.14 7.97
C GLY A 128 -21.83 -15.89 6.96
N THR A 129 -20.51 -15.77 7.06
CA THR A 129 -19.52 -16.51 6.27
C THR A 129 -18.68 -17.42 7.17
N ASN A 130 -18.25 -18.56 6.64
CA ASN A 130 -17.29 -19.45 7.29
C ASN A 130 -15.82 -19.00 7.10
N ARG A 131 -15.58 -17.98 6.26
CA ARG A 131 -14.25 -17.43 5.97
C ARG A 131 -13.66 -16.67 7.15
N VAL A 132 -14.50 -16.04 7.99
CA VAL A 132 -14.06 -15.35 9.21
C VAL A 132 -14.24 -16.26 10.42
N ARG A 133 -13.15 -16.67 11.05
CA ARG A 133 -13.16 -17.61 12.19
C ARG A 133 -12.13 -17.21 13.25
N LEU A 134 -12.15 -17.94 14.37
CA LEU A 134 -11.06 -17.91 15.34
C LEU A 134 -10.07 -19.02 15.00
N ASP A 135 -8.79 -18.68 14.94
CA ASP A 135 -7.70 -19.65 14.79
C ASP A 135 -7.78 -20.71 15.90
N ALA A 136 -7.47 -21.96 15.55
CA ALA A 136 -7.64 -23.09 16.45
C ALA A 136 -6.72 -23.02 17.68
N VAL A 137 -5.54 -22.43 17.53
CA VAL A 137 -4.46 -22.41 18.51
C VAL A 137 -4.52 -21.17 19.39
N ASP A 138 -4.46 -19.98 18.80
CA ASP A 138 -4.32 -18.73 19.57
C ASP A 138 -5.67 -18.01 19.83
N LYS A 139 -6.76 -18.56 19.28
CA LYS A 139 -8.13 -18.02 19.38
C LYS A 139 -8.26 -16.58 18.89
N LYS A 140 -7.37 -16.12 18.01
CA LYS A 140 -7.48 -14.80 17.37
C LYS A 140 -8.27 -14.88 16.07
N PRO A 141 -8.94 -13.78 15.67
CA PRO A 141 -9.63 -13.73 14.38
C PRO A 141 -8.68 -13.85 13.19
N GLU A 142 -9.12 -14.60 12.18
CA GLU A 142 -8.49 -14.71 10.86
C GLU A 142 -9.55 -14.80 9.75
N TYR A 143 -9.16 -14.38 8.54
CA TYR A 143 -9.91 -14.58 7.30
C TYR A 143 -9.22 -15.66 6.46
N VAL A 144 -9.95 -16.68 6.02
CA VAL A 144 -9.41 -17.73 5.15
C VAL A 144 -9.49 -17.30 3.70
N LEU A 145 -8.34 -16.93 3.11
CA LEU A 145 -8.26 -16.48 1.72
C LEU A 145 -8.29 -17.65 0.73
N ALA A 146 -7.62 -18.76 1.05
CA ALA A 146 -7.64 -19.99 0.26
C ALA A 146 -7.66 -21.21 1.18
N TRP A 147 -8.53 -22.18 0.90
CA TRP A 147 -8.65 -23.43 1.64
C TRP A 147 -7.53 -24.40 1.29
N ALA A 148 -7.21 -25.31 2.21
CA ALA A 148 -6.14 -26.30 2.05
C ALA A 148 -6.17 -27.08 0.73
N GLU A 149 -7.35 -27.41 0.19
CA GLU A 149 -7.52 -28.09 -1.10
C GLU A 149 -7.08 -27.25 -2.31
N GLU A 150 -7.05 -25.92 -2.17
CA GLU A 150 -6.61 -24.98 -3.20
C GLU A 150 -5.09 -24.74 -3.14
N THR A 151 -4.44 -25.13 -2.04
CA THR A 151 -3.03 -24.81 -1.78
C THR A 151 -2.10 -25.98 -2.08
N SER A 152 -0.84 -25.69 -2.41
CA SER A 152 0.21 -26.72 -2.51
C SER A 152 0.92 -26.98 -1.18
N ILE A 153 0.56 -26.25 -0.13
CA ILE A 153 1.14 -26.37 1.22
C ILE A 153 0.27 -27.24 2.15
N ASN A 154 -0.85 -27.77 1.65
CA ASN A 154 -1.81 -28.60 2.41
C ASN A 154 -2.30 -27.92 3.70
N ALA A 155 -2.46 -26.59 3.65
CA ALA A 155 -2.94 -25.78 4.75
C ALA A 155 -3.75 -24.59 4.20
N ASP A 156 -4.69 -24.10 5.00
CA ASP A 156 -5.43 -22.87 4.69
C ASP A 156 -4.47 -21.68 4.68
N ILE A 157 -4.51 -20.85 3.64
CA ILE A 157 -3.85 -19.55 3.62
C ILE A 157 -4.79 -18.53 4.24
N THR A 158 -4.39 -17.97 5.37
CA THR A 158 -5.21 -17.02 6.15
C THR A 158 -4.57 -15.64 6.28
N VAL A 159 -5.40 -14.63 6.50
CA VAL A 159 -4.99 -13.27 6.88
C VAL A 159 -5.41 -13.07 8.32
N THR A 160 -4.45 -12.85 9.20
CA THR A 160 -4.68 -12.76 10.65
C THR A 160 -4.84 -11.33 11.13
N GLN A 161 -5.33 -11.18 12.36
CA GLN A 161 -5.31 -9.88 13.04
C GLN A 161 -3.90 -9.27 13.13
N ALA A 162 -2.84 -10.08 13.27
CA ALA A 162 -1.46 -9.58 13.32
C ALA A 162 -1.00 -9.04 11.96
N ASP A 163 -1.38 -9.70 10.87
CA ASP A 163 -1.06 -9.26 9.50
C ASP A 163 -1.70 -7.90 9.20
N VAL A 164 -2.97 -7.72 9.61
CA VAL A 164 -3.67 -6.43 9.50
C VAL A 164 -2.92 -5.33 10.28
N ARG A 165 -2.44 -5.63 11.50
CA ARG A 165 -1.69 -4.68 12.32
C ARG A 165 -0.34 -4.32 11.69
N ALA A 166 0.36 -5.28 11.12
CA ALA A 166 1.61 -5.05 10.40
C ALA A 166 1.41 -4.10 9.22
N LEU A 167 0.35 -4.30 8.42
CA LEU A 167 0.02 -3.38 7.33
C LEU A 167 -0.36 -1.98 7.83
N GLN A 168 -1.13 -1.89 8.93
CA GLN A 168 -1.49 -0.59 9.51
C GLN A 168 -0.26 0.20 9.95
N LEU A 169 0.72 -0.45 10.58
CA LEU A 169 1.99 0.19 10.97
C LEU A 169 2.72 0.73 9.74
N ALA A 170 2.84 -0.10 8.70
CA ALA A 170 3.54 0.25 7.48
C ALA A 170 2.88 1.43 6.76
N LYS A 171 1.57 1.36 6.52
CA LYS A 171 0.83 2.43 5.85
C LYS A 171 0.73 3.69 6.72
N GLY A 172 0.68 3.53 8.04
CA GLY A 172 0.66 4.64 9.00
C GLY A 172 1.94 5.45 8.90
N ALA A 173 3.09 4.79 8.78
CA ALA A 173 4.39 5.43 8.65
C ALA A 173 4.47 6.27 7.35
N LEU A 174 4.03 5.70 6.22
CA LEU A 174 3.98 6.41 4.93
C LEU A 174 3.11 7.68 5.00
N TYR A 175 1.88 7.53 5.50
CA TYR A 175 0.96 8.64 5.61
C TYR A 175 1.50 9.74 6.53
N THR A 176 2.04 9.36 7.69
CA THR A 176 2.63 10.32 8.64
C THR A 176 3.81 11.06 8.04
N GLY A 177 4.70 10.37 7.32
CA GLY A 177 5.80 11.00 6.59
C GLY A 177 5.28 12.04 5.61
N ALA A 178 4.34 11.66 4.74
CA ALA A 178 3.72 12.56 3.78
C ALA A 178 3.05 13.76 4.47
N LYS A 179 2.28 13.53 5.54
CA LYS A 179 1.56 14.57 6.28
C LYS A 179 2.51 15.59 6.91
N LEU A 180 3.58 15.14 7.55
CA LEU A 180 4.56 16.02 8.20
C LEU A 180 5.37 16.81 7.16
N MET A 181 5.74 16.18 6.04
CA MET A 181 6.36 16.87 4.91
C MET A 181 5.44 17.96 4.35
N MET A 182 4.15 17.65 4.16
CA MET A 182 3.15 18.62 3.71
C MET A 182 3.01 19.79 4.69
N GLN A 183 2.96 19.53 6.00
CA GLN A 183 2.90 20.57 7.03
C GLN A 183 4.14 21.47 7.00
N LYS A 184 5.34 20.90 6.88
CA LYS A 184 6.61 21.65 6.80
C LYS A 184 6.70 22.49 5.52
N MET A 185 6.11 22.00 4.44
CA MET A 185 5.96 22.76 3.20
C MET A 185 4.78 23.74 3.24
N GLY A 186 3.88 23.67 4.22
CA GLY A 186 2.68 24.51 4.23
C GLY A 186 1.73 24.21 3.06
N VAL A 187 1.77 23.00 2.52
CA VAL A 187 0.86 22.54 1.46
C VAL A 187 -0.27 21.73 2.07
N THR A 188 -1.48 21.88 1.54
CA THR A 188 -2.68 21.22 2.06
C THR A 188 -3.28 20.22 1.08
N LYS A 189 -2.78 20.20 -0.16
CA LYS A 189 -3.24 19.34 -1.25
C LYS A 189 -2.04 18.89 -2.06
N LEU A 190 -2.19 17.73 -2.68
CA LEU A 190 -1.28 17.16 -3.66
C LEU A 190 -1.97 17.20 -5.02
N ASP A 191 -1.20 17.44 -6.08
CA ASP A 191 -1.72 17.40 -7.45
C ASP A 191 -1.63 15.98 -8.02
N ARG A 192 -0.63 15.21 -7.58
CA ARG A 192 -0.35 13.84 -8.03
C ARG A 192 0.36 13.01 -6.97
N VAL A 193 0.12 11.70 -6.97
CA VAL A 193 0.87 10.71 -6.19
C VAL A 193 1.48 9.69 -7.14
N GLU A 194 2.76 9.40 -6.95
CA GLU A 194 3.51 8.42 -7.73
C GLU A 194 4.00 7.29 -6.82
N LEU A 195 3.62 6.06 -7.15
CA LEU A 195 3.99 4.86 -6.42
C LEU A 195 5.12 4.16 -7.16
N ALA A 196 6.30 4.16 -6.55
CA ALA A 196 7.48 3.44 -6.97
C ALA A 196 7.72 2.21 -6.07
N GLY A 197 8.52 1.29 -6.56
CA GLY A 197 8.99 0.14 -5.79
C GLY A 197 9.27 -1.07 -6.67
N ALA A 198 10.11 -1.96 -6.15
CA ALA A 198 10.54 -3.17 -6.85
C ALA A 198 9.64 -4.40 -6.58
N PHE A 199 8.40 -4.21 -6.10
CA PHE A 199 7.43 -5.31 -5.97
C PHE A 199 7.24 -5.91 -7.36
N GLY A 200 7.62 -7.18 -7.54
CA GLY A 200 7.54 -7.87 -8.83
C GLY A 200 6.12 -8.03 -9.42
N SER A 201 5.13 -7.36 -8.83
CA SER A 201 3.70 -7.35 -9.16
C SER A 201 3.16 -5.92 -9.08
N HIS A 202 2.20 -5.56 -9.93
CA HIS A 202 1.60 -4.22 -9.97
C HIS A 202 0.95 -3.84 -8.62
N ILE A 203 1.29 -2.67 -8.08
CA ILE A 203 0.60 -2.06 -6.92
C ILE A 203 -0.78 -1.56 -7.38
N ASP A 204 -1.85 -1.94 -6.68
CA ASP A 204 -3.19 -1.49 -7.00
C ASP A 204 -3.46 -0.11 -6.38
N ARG A 205 -3.73 0.87 -7.24
CA ARG A 205 -3.92 2.27 -6.86
C ARG A 205 -5.15 2.48 -5.99
N GLU A 206 -6.24 1.76 -6.27
CA GLU A 206 -7.47 1.88 -5.50
C GLU A 206 -7.28 1.27 -4.11
N ALA A 207 -6.61 0.12 -4.04
CA ALA A 207 -6.28 -0.49 -2.76
C ALA A 207 -5.38 0.41 -1.90
N SER A 208 -4.34 1.01 -2.48
CA SER A 208 -3.45 1.94 -1.76
C SER A 208 -4.17 3.18 -1.24
N LEU A 209 -5.07 3.77 -2.04
CA LEU A 209 -5.89 4.91 -1.61
C LEU A 209 -6.92 4.49 -0.53
N ALA A 210 -7.58 3.33 -0.69
CA ALA A 210 -8.55 2.82 0.26
C ALA A 210 -7.94 2.52 1.63
N LEU A 211 -6.69 2.04 1.65
CA LEU A 211 -5.92 1.85 2.87
C LEU A 211 -5.47 3.16 3.53
N GLY A 212 -5.47 4.25 2.78
CA GLY A 212 -4.92 5.54 3.22
C GLY A 212 -3.40 5.48 3.41
N MET A 213 -2.69 4.92 2.43
CA MET A 213 -1.21 4.96 2.40
C MET A 213 -0.68 6.38 2.20
N PHE A 214 -1.49 7.27 1.64
CA PHE A 214 -1.17 8.66 1.34
C PHE A 214 -2.43 9.56 1.40
N PRO A 215 -2.28 10.89 1.49
CA PRO A 215 -3.39 11.85 1.46
C PRO A 215 -4.28 11.72 0.23
N ASP A 216 -5.57 12.00 0.40
CA ASP A 216 -6.57 11.83 -0.65
C ASP A 216 -6.29 12.69 -1.89
N VAL A 217 -6.31 12.03 -3.05
CA VAL A 217 -6.17 12.61 -4.38
C VAL A 217 -7.13 11.91 -5.35
N PRO A 218 -7.52 12.53 -6.47
CA PRO A 218 -8.25 11.84 -7.52
C PRO A 218 -7.51 10.58 -7.98
N ILE A 219 -8.22 9.47 -8.18
CA ILE A 219 -7.59 8.17 -8.49
C ILE A 219 -6.82 8.17 -9.82
N ASP A 220 -7.25 8.99 -10.78
CA ASP A 220 -6.57 9.22 -12.05
C ASP A 220 -5.24 10.00 -11.89
N LYS A 221 -5.04 10.64 -10.74
CA LYS A 221 -3.80 11.30 -10.31
C LYS A 221 -2.93 10.41 -9.44
N VAL A 222 -3.26 9.13 -9.30
CA VAL A 222 -2.35 8.12 -8.74
C VAL A 222 -1.70 7.37 -9.89
N VAL A 223 -0.37 7.39 -9.95
CA VAL A 223 0.42 6.77 -11.02
C VAL A 223 1.36 5.73 -10.42
N VAL A 224 1.49 4.58 -11.08
CA VAL A 224 2.46 3.54 -10.69
C VAL A 224 3.62 3.62 -11.67
N VAL A 225 4.82 3.94 -11.16
CA VAL A 225 6.01 4.19 -11.99
C VAL A 225 6.98 3.00 -12.00
N GLY A 226 6.70 1.95 -11.24
CA GLY A 226 7.54 0.75 -11.17
C GLY A 226 8.85 0.98 -10.42
N ASN A 227 9.94 0.34 -10.86
CA ASN A 227 11.25 0.44 -10.20
C ASN A 227 12.00 1.71 -10.63
N ALA A 228 11.51 2.87 -10.20
CA ALA A 228 12.11 4.17 -10.51
C ALA A 228 13.56 4.31 -10.02
N ALA A 229 13.91 3.69 -8.89
CA ALA A 229 15.28 3.67 -8.40
C ALA A 229 16.24 2.97 -9.39
N GLY A 230 15.80 1.85 -9.95
CA GLY A 230 16.52 1.12 -11.00
C GLY A 230 16.64 1.91 -12.30
N ASP A 231 15.57 2.60 -12.70
CA ASP A 231 15.58 3.44 -13.90
C ASP A 231 16.53 4.63 -13.75
N GLY A 232 16.51 5.33 -12.61
CA GLY A 232 17.48 6.39 -12.31
C GLY A 232 18.92 5.89 -12.31
N ALA A 233 19.18 4.69 -11.77
CA ALA A 233 20.49 4.08 -11.82
C ALA A 233 20.97 3.82 -13.26
N ARG A 234 20.07 3.35 -14.14
CA ARG A 234 20.36 3.17 -15.58
C ARG A 234 20.63 4.52 -16.26
N MET A 235 19.84 5.55 -15.97
CA MET A 235 20.04 6.90 -16.51
C MET A 235 21.42 7.45 -16.12
N ALA A 236 21.78 7.36 -14.84
CA ALA A 236 23.09 7.81 -14.35
C ALA A 236 24.25 7.00 -14.97
N LEU A 237 24.10 5.68 -15.10
CA LEU A 237 25.11 4.81 -15.71
C LEU A 237 25.41 5.23 -17.16
N LEU A 238 24.36 5.47 -17.95
CA LEU A 238 24.45 5.74 -19.38
C LEU A 238 24.69 7.23 -19.72
N ASN A 239 24.39 8.16 -18.82
CA ASN A 239 24.50 9.60 -19.05
C ASN A 239 25.33 10.29 -17.96
N LYS A 240 26.50 10.82 -18.34
CA LYS A 240 27.39 11.57 -17.42
C LYS A 240 26.75 12.87 -16.91
N ALA A 241 25.96 13.57 -17.72
CA ALA A 241 25.26 14.77 -17.27
C ALA A 241 24.22 14.43 -16.20
N LYS A 242 23.49 13.33 -16.36
CA LYS A 242 22.55 12.84 -15.32
C LYS A 242 23.22 12.47 -14.01
N ARG A 243 24.48 11.99 -14.05
CA ARG A 243 25.27 11.77 -12.82
C ARG A 243 25.58 13.06 -12.07
N LEU A 244 25.98 14.10 -12.81
CA LEU A 244 26.23 15.41 -12.22
C LEU A 244 24.94 16.01 -11.65
N GLU A 245 23.85 15.91 -12.42
CA GLU A 245 22.51 16.32 -11.97
C GLU A 245 22.09 15.60 -10.69
N ALA A 246 22.35 14.29 -10.58
CA ALA A 246 22.05 13.52 -9.38
C ALA A 246 22.76 14.05 -8.13
N ASP A 247 24.07 14.37 -8.22
CA ASP A 247 24.82 14.93 -7.10
C ASP A 247 24.32 16.34 -6.74
N GLU A 248 24.05 17.19 -7.74
CA GLU A 248 23.51 18.54 -7.52
C GLU A 248 22.13 18.50 -6.85
N ARG A 249 21.21 17.70 -7.39
CA ARG A 249 19.83 17.60 -6.89
C ARG A 249 19.77 16.94 -5.52
N ALA A 250 20.61 15.93 -5.25
CA ALA A 250 20.69 15.32 -3.93
C ALA A 250 21.10 16.33 -2.84
N ARG A 251 21.97 17.30 -3.15
CA ARG A 251 22.37 18.37 -2.21
C ARG A 251 21.31 19.46 -2.06
N TRP A 252 20.50 19.68 -3.10
CA TRP A 252 19.43 20.68 -3.10
C TRP A 252 18.18 20.21 -2.33
N VAL A 253 17.89 18.91 -2.35
CA VAL A 253 16.75 18.32 -1.61
C VAL A 253 16.92 18.50 -0.10
N GLN A 254 15.86 18.96 0.55
CA GLN A 254 15.84 19.13 2.01
C GLN A 254 15.39 17.84 2.70
N PHE A 255 16.22 17.27 3.56
CA PHE A 255 15.82 16.13 4.37
C PHE A 255 14.95 16.58 5.55
N VAL A 256 13.85 15.87 5.78
CA VAL A 256 12.91 16.10 6.89
C VAL A 256 13.03 14.93 7.86
N GLU A 257 13.59 15.20 9.04
CA GLU A 257 13.71 14.24 10.13
C GLU A 257 12.37 14.09 10.88
N ILE A 258 11.43 13.33 10.31
CA ILE A 258 10.05 13.21 10.81
C ILE A 258 9.96 12.57 12.20
N ALA A 259 10.92 11.72 12.58
CA ALA A 259 10.90 11.01 13.86
C ALA A 259 11.10 11.94 15.06
N THR A 260 11.64 13.14 14.83
CA THR A 260 11.87 14.16 15.86
C THR A 260 10.77 15.22 15.93
N GLU A 261 9.83 15.19 14.99
CA GLU A 261 8.74 16.15 14.94
C GLU A 261 7.76 15.89 16.11
N PRO A 262 7.44 16.90 16.94
CA PRO A 262 6.55 16.73 18.09
C PRO A 262 5.15 16.18 17.74
N ALA A 263 4.72 16.36 16.48
CA ALA A 263 3.44 15.87 15.99
C ALA A 263 3.47 14.38 15.58
N PHE A 264 4.64 13.75 15.46
CA PHE A 264 4.81 12.42 14.87
C PHE A 264 3.90 11.36 15.50
N GLU A 265 3.97 11.16 16.82
CA GLU A 265 3.18 10.11 17.49
C GLU A 265 1.67 10.30 17.29
N LYS A 266 1.22 11.55 17.34
CA LYS A 266 -0.19 11.92 17.17
C LYS A 266 -0.66 11.69 15.74
N GLU A 267 0.13 12.06 14.74
CA GLU A 267 -0.19 11.84 13.33
C GLU A 267 -0.12 10.35 12.98
N PHE A 268 0.88 9.62 13.50
CA PHE A 268 1.03 8.17 13.33
C PHE A 268 -0.15 7.39 13.89
N MET A 269 -0.54 7.67 15.14
CA MET A 269 -1.71 7.03 15.75
C MET A 269 -3.00 7.26 14.94
N GLN A 270 -3.20 8.46 14.40
CA GLN A 270 -4.35 8.77 13.56
C GLN A 270 -4.28 8.07 12.21
N ALA A 271 -3.08 7.95 11.65
CA ALA A 271 -2.81 7.28 10.39
C ALA A 271 -2.97 5.76 10.44
N MET A 272 -2.96 5.14 11.64
CA MET A 272 -3.23 3.70 11.79
C MET A 272 -4.66 3.31 11.39
N HIS A 273 -5.64 4.21 11.49
CA HIS A 273 -7.01 3.95 11.07
C HIS A 273 -7.11 3.87 9.55
N ILE A 274 -8.02 3.05 9.00
CA ILE A 274 -8.24 2.91 7.56
C ILE A 274 -9.47 3.75 7.14
N PRO A 275 -9.34 4.68 6.17
CA PRO A 275 -8.10 5.18 5.58
C PRO A 275 -7.33 6.12 6.52
N HIS A 276 -8.03 6.86 7.40
CA HIS A 276 -7.42 7.72 8.42
C HIS A 276 -8.44 8.08 9.51
N MET A 277 -7.98 8.44 10.72
CA MET A 277 -8.88 8.75 11.85
C MET A 277 -9.58 10.11 11.70
N LYS A 278 -8.87 11.14 11.22
CA LYS A 278 -9.36 12.53 11.17
C LYS A 278 -9.47 13.13 9.78
N ASP A 279 -8.39 13.09 9.00
CA ASP A 279 -8.34 13.58 7.62
C ASP A 279 -9.45 13.01 6.75
N LYS A 280 -9.87 13.84 5.79
CA LYS A 280 -10.98 13.59 4.89
C LYS A 280 -10.46 12.96 3.61
N TYR A 281 -11.27 12.08 3.06
CA TYR A 281 -11.04 11.40 1.80
C TYR A 281 -12.28 11.53 0.88
N PRO A 282 -12.60 12.75 0.41
CA PRO A 282 -13.75 12.98 -0.46
C PRO A 282 -13.66 12.19 -1.78
N ASN A 283 -12.48 12.05 -2.38
CA ASN A 283 -12.31 11.31 -3.64
C ASN A 283 -12.54 9.82 -3.42
N LEU A 284 -11.92 9.23 -2.40
CA LEU A 284 -12.18 7.83 -2.01
C LEU A 284 -13.65 7.62 -1.67
N LYS A 285 -14.28 8.51 -0.90
CA LYS A 285 -15.69 8.38 -0.51
C LYS A 285 -16.58 8.27 -1.75
N LYS A 286 -16.42 9.20 -2.68
CA LYS A 286 -17.17 9.20 -3.95
C LYS A 286 -16.96 7.90 -4.73
N MET A 287 -15.70 7.46 -4.87
CA MET A 287 -15.36 6.21 -5.55
C MET A 287 -16.06 5.00 -4.92
N LEU A 288 -16.05 4.92 -3.58
CA LEU A 288 -16.67 3.82 -2.85
C LEU A 288 -18.21 3.85 -2.89
N GLU A 289 -18.81 5.04 -2.93
CA GLU A 289 -20.27 5.19 -3.15
C GLU A 289 -20.68 4.70 -4.54
N GLU A 290 -19.92 5.04 -5.58
CA GLU A 290 -20.13 4.55 -6.96
C GLU A 290 -19.97 3.02 -7.05
N GLN A 291 -19.03 2.45 -6.30
CA GLN A 291 -18.82 1.00 -6.18
C GLN A 291 -19.83 0.32 -5.24
N LYS A 292 -20.74 1.07 -4.60
CA LYS A 292 -21.69 0.57 -3.57
C LYS A 292 -21.00 -0.19 -2.43
N ALA A 293 -19.78 0.20 -2.07
CA ALA A 293 -19.04 -0.45 -1.00
C ALA A 293 -19.73 -0.20 0.36
N PRO A 294 -19.96 -1.25 1.18
CA PRO A 294 -20.64 -1.13 2.47
C PRO A 294 -20.09 -0.04 3.40
N ILE A 295 -18.78 0.22 3.34
CA ILE A 295 -18.10 1.15 4.24
C ILE A 295 -18.16 2.61 3.79
N ALA A 296 -18.69 2.92 2.60
CA ALA A 296 -18.62 4.26 2.00
C ALA A 296 -19.19 5.35 2.92
N SER A 297 -20.28 5.05 3.65
CA SER A 297 -20.92 5.96 4.61
C SER A 297 -20.03 6.30 5.82
N SER A 298 -19.06 5.44 6.14
CA SER A 298 -18.14 5.62 7.26
C SER A 298 -16.93 6.50 6.91
N ILE A 299 -16.69 6.75 5.62
CA ILE A 299 -15.60 7.60 5.14
C ILE A 299 -15.95 9.08 5.35
N LYS A 300 -14.98 9.83 5.88
CA LYS A 300 -15.10 11.27 6.06
C LYS A 300 -14.89 11.98 4.73
N GLY A 301 -15.92 12.64 4.21
CA GLY A 301 -15.83 13.55 3.06
C GLY A 301 -15.39 14.96 3.44
#